data_AF-A0A6N2DM22-F1
#
_entry.id   AF-A0A6N2DM22-F1
#
_cell.length_a   1.000
_cell.length_b   1.000
_cell.length_c   1.000
_cell.angle_alpha   90.00
_cell.angle_beta   90.00
_cell.angle_gamma   90.00
#
_symmetry.space_group_name_H-M   'P 1'
#
loop_
_entity.id
_entity.type
_entity.pdbx_description
1 polymer ?
#
loop_
_entity_poly.entity_id
_entity_poly.type
_entity_poly.pdbx_seq_one_letter_code
_entity_poly.pdbx_strand_id
1 'polypeptide(L)' 'MIARAELDSLHDELYVLACAVDDVRRDLDAAGTNASAPELREMVEWLLVAAIPLRDRELAPPDDAGAQRP' A
#
# COMPACT_ATOMS: atom_id res chain seq x y z
N MET A 1 -0.88 25.46 2.36
CA MET A 1 -1.73 24.38 2.92
C MET A 1 -1.06 23.07 2.56
N ILE A 2 -0.07 22.64 3.34
CA ILE A 2 0.80 21.49 3.01
C ILE A 2 0.12 20.17 3.41
N ALA A 3 -0.50 20.14 4.59
CA ALA A 3 -1.17 18.95 5.13
C ALA A 3 -2.25 18.34 4.22
N ARG A 4 -2.99 19.15 3.45
CA ARG A 4 -4.01 18.62 2.53
C ARG A 4 -3.40 17.87 1.35
N ALA A 5 -2.34 18.43 0.77
CA ALA A 5 -1.66 17.81 -0.37
C ALA A 5 -0.97 16.50 0.05
N GLU A 6 -0.41 16.46 1.26
CA GLU A 6 0.18 15.24 1.83
C GLU A 6 -0.88 14.16 2.08
N LEU A 7 -2.06 14.54 2.60
CA LEU A 7 -3.19 13.63 2.77
C LEU A 7 -3.73 13.11 1.43
N ASP A 8 -3.86 13.97 0.43
CA ASP A 8 -4.32 13.56 -0.91
C ASP A 8 -3.30 12.59 -1.54
N SER A 9 -1.99 12.88 -1.43
CA SER A 9 -0.93 11.97 -1.89
C SER A 9 -0.91 10.65 -1.09
N LEU A 10 -1.25 10.67 0.20
CA LEU A 10 -1.39 9.46 1.00
C LEU A 10 -2.56 8.61 0.52
N HIS A 11 -3.69 9.26 0.28
CA HIS A 11 -4.87 8.61 -0.26
C HIS A 11 -4.60 7.96 -1.61
N ASP A 12 -3.89 8.64 -2.53
CA ASP A 12 -3.57 8.09 -3.85
C ASP A 12 -2.72 6.82 -3.77
N GLU A 13 -1.69 6.80 -2.92
CA GLU A 13 -0.86 5.60 -2.73
C GLU A 13 -1.62 4.46 -2.06
N LEU A 14 -2.47 4.77 -1.06
CA LEU A 14 -3.35 3.77 -0.44
C LEU A 14 -4.36 3.21 -1.44
N TYR A 15 -4.87 4.05 -2.33
CA TYR A 15 -5.77 3.64 -3.39
C TYR A 15 -5.08 2.66 -4.36
N VAL A 16 -3.85 2.97 -4.78
CA VAL A 16 -3.06 2.08 -5.65
C VAL A 16 -2.81 0.72 -4.98
N LEU A 17 -2.46 0.71 -3.69
CA LEU A 17 -2.30 -0.54 -2.93
C LEU A 17 -3.61 -1.32 -2.85
N ALA A 18 -4.75 -0.65 -2.59
CA ALA A 18 -6.05 -1.30 -2.55
C ALA A 18 -6.39 -1.95 -3.90
N CYS A 19 -6.15 -1.27 -5.02
CA CYS A 19 -6.32 -1.85 -6.35
C CYS A 19 -5.44 -3.07 -6.57
N ALA A 20 -4.15 -3.01 -6.21
CA ALA A 20 -3.24 -4.14 -6.36
C ALA A 20 -3.68 -5.36 -5.53
N VAL A 21 -4.23 -5.14 -4.33
CA VAL A 21 -4.81 -6.21 -3.50
C VAL A 21 -6.03 -6.82 -4.18
N ASP A 22 -6.94 -6.01 -4.70
CA ASP A 22 -8.14 -6.50 -5.37
C ASP A 22 -7.83 -7.25 -6.67
N ASP A 23 -6.82 -6.81 -7.42
CA ASP A 23 -6.31 -7.50 -8.61
C ASP A 23 -5.75 -8.87 -8.24
N VAL A 24 -4.82 -8.94 -7.29
CA VAL A 24 -4.22 -10.21 -6.88
C VAL A 24 -5.23 -11.16 -6.26
N ARG A 25 -6.23 -10.65 -5.52
CA ARG A 25 -7.32 -11.50 -5.02
C ARG A 25 -8.13 -12.11 -6.17
N ARG A 26 -8.49 -11.31 -7.17
CA ARG A 26 -9.20 -11.81 -8.36
C ARG A 26 -8.38 -12.83 -9.12
N ASP A 27 -7.08 -12.58 -9.28
CA ASP A 27 -6.20 -13.48 -10.01
C ASP A 27 -5.97 -14.81 -9.26
N LEU A 28 -5.84 -14.76 -7.94
CA LEU A 28 -5.78 -15.96 -7.09
C LEU A 28 -7.09 -16.76 -7.16
N ASP A 29 -8.23 -16.08 -7.09
CA ASP A 29 -9.54 -16.73 -7.21
C ASP A 29 -9.73 -17.37 -8.59
N ALA A 30 -9.25 -16.72 -9.66
CA ALA A 30 -9.31 -17.22 -11.02
C ALA A 30 -8.36 -18.40 -11.26
N ALA A 31 -7.14 -18.36 -10.70
CA ALA A 31 -6.16 -19.43 -10.82
C ALA A 31 -6.50 -20.65 -9.95
N GLY A 32 -7.17 -20.44 -8.82
CA GLY A 32 -7.53 -21.48 -7.86
C GLY A 32 -6.31 -22.25 -7.34
N THR A 33 -6.42 -23.57 -7.19
CA THR A 33 -5.32 -24.42 -6.71
C THR A 33 -4.23 -24.68 -7.76
N ASN A 34 -4.39 -24.17 -8.98
CA ASN A 34 -3.51 -24.46 -10.12
C ASN A 34 -2.50 -23.34 -10.40
N ALA A 35 -2.47 -22.27 -9.60
CA ALA A 35 -1.52 -21.19 -9.75
C ALA A 35 -0.08 -21.73 -9.73
N SER A 36 0.67 -21.47 -10.79
CA SER A 36 2.05 -21.87 -10.91
C SER A 36 2.96 -20.94 -10.08
N ALA A 37 4.14 -21.44 -9.69
CA ALA A 37 5.09 -20.63 -8.93
C ALA A 37 5.49 -19.30 -9.64
N PRO A 38 5.65 -19.25 -10.98
CA PRO A 38 5.87 -17.99 -11.69
C PRO A 38 4.68 -17.01 -11.58
N GLU A 39 3.44 -17.48 -11.72
CA GLU A 39 2.24 -16.63 -11.62
C GLU A 39 2.10 -16.05 -10.21
N LEU A 40 2.30 -16.89 -9.18
CA LEU A 40 2.30 -16.43 -7.79
C LEU A 40 3.40 -15.40 -7.50
N ARG A 41 4.56 -15.57 -8.12
CA ARG A 41 5.67 -14.63 -7.99
C ARG A 41 5.32 -13.28 -8.63
N GLU A 42 4.73 -13.29 -9.81
CA GLU A 42 4.28 -12.08 -10.48
C GLU A 42 3.26 -11.33 -9.61
N MET A 43 2.24 -12.00 -9.10
CA MET A 43 1.26 -11.41 -8.18
C MET A 43 1.92 -10.75 -6.95
N VAL A 44 2.90 -11.43 -6.34
CA VAL A 44 3.64 -10.88 -5.20
C VAL A 44 4.50 -9.68 -5.59
N GLU A 45 5.15 -9.72 -6.75
CA GLU A 45 5.94 -8.59 -7.25
C GLU A 45 5.07 -7.35 -7.49
N TRP A 46 3.87 -7.52 -8.06
CA TRP A 46 2.89 -6.44 -8.22
C TRP A 46 2.46 -5.83 -6.87
N LEU A 47 2.16 -6.66 -5.86
CA LEU A 47 1.85 -6.18 -4.51
C LEU A 47 3.02 -5.40 -3.88
N LEU A 48 4.24 -5.90 -4.05
CA LEU A 48 5.43 -5.24 -3.50
C LEU A 48 5.64 -3.87 -4.16
N VAL A 49 5.48 -3.75 -5.48
CA VAL A 49 5.58 -2.46 -6.18
C VAL A 49 4.58 -1.45 -5.63
N ALA A 50 3.34 -1.87 -5.36
CA ALA A 50 2.31 -0.98 -4.80
C ALA A 50 2.54 -0.64 -3.31
N ALA A 51 3.14 -1.56 -2.54
CA ALA A 51 3.38 -1.37 -1.11
C ALA A 51 4.66 -0.59 -0.78
N ILE A 52 5.68 -0.62 -1.66
CA ILE A 52 6.97 0.04 -1.45
C ILE A 52 6.84 1.55 -1.21
N PRO A 53 6.06 2.33 -1.98
CA PRO A 53 5.89 3.77 -1.75
C PRO A 53 5.40 4.08 -0.33
N LEU A 54 4.41 3.32 0.15
CA LEU A 54 3.85 3.47 1.49
C LEU A 54 4.84 3.08 2.59
N ARG A 55 5.67 2.06 2.35
CA ARG A 55 6.74 1.64 3.28
C ARG A 55 7.84 2.69 3.37
N ASP A 56 8.22 3.26 2.23
CA ASP A 56 9.36 4.17 2.11
C ASP A 56 9.01 5.60 2.53
N ARG A 57 7.71 5.90 2.72
CA ARG A 57 7.32 7.10 3.45
C ARG A 57 7.99 7.11 4.81
N GLU A 58 8.63 8.23 5.14
CA GLU A 58 9.02 8.50 6.51
C GLU A 58 7.76 8.53 7.36
N LEU A 59 7.43 7.38 7.97
CA LEU A 59 6.49 7.31 9.08
C LEU A 59 7.18 8.00 10.24
N ALA A 60 7.18 9.33 10.24
CA ALA A 60 7.49 10.09 11.44
C ALA A 60 6.59 9.51 12.55
N PRO A 61 7.15 9.14 13.71
CA PRO A 61 6.30 8.73 14.83
C PRO A 61 5.24 9.81 15.02
N PRO A 62 3.99 9.45 15.38
CA PRO A 62 2.97 10.44 15.65
C PRO A 62 3.57 11.43 16.65
N ASP A 63 3.71 12.68 16.22
CA ASP A 63 4.32 13.71 17.03
C ASP A 63 3.65 13.68 18.41
N ASP A 64 4.45 13.53 19.47
CA ASP A 64 4.06 13.84 20.85
C ASP A 64 3.78 15.36 21.00
N ALA A 65 3.30 16.05 19.95
CA ALA A 65 2.86 17.44 19.94
C ALA A 65 1.50 17.65 20.65
N GLY A 66 1.11 16.71 21.53
CA GLY A 66 0.11 16.91 22.57
C GLY A 66 0.70 17.20 23.96
N ALA A 67 2.02 17.10 24.13
CA ALA A 67 2.67 17.19 25.44
C ALA A 67 3.45 18.50 25.65
N GLN A 68 2.82 19.65 25.41
CA GLN A 68 3.24 20.87 26.11
C GLN A 68 2.05 21.84 26.31
N ARG A 69 1.22 21.55 27.33
CA ARG A 69 0.74 22.61 28.24
C ARG A 69 1.91 22.96 29.16
N PRO A 70 2.23 24.23 29.36
CA PRO A 70 1.52 25.04 30.35
C PRO A 70 1.02 26.40 29.84
#